data_AF-A0A534TEW3-F1
#
_entry.id   AF-A0A534TEW3-F1
#
_cell.length_a   1.000
_cell.length_b   1.000
_cell.length_c   1.000
_cell.angle_alpha   90.00
_cell.angle_beta   90.00
_cell.angle_gamma   90.00
#
_symmetry.space_group_name_H-M   'P 1'
#
loop_
_entity.id
_entity.type
_entity.pdbx_description
1 polymer ?
#
loop_
_entity_poly.entity_id
_entity_poly.type
_entity_poly.pdbx_seq_one_letter_code
_entity_poly.pdbx_strand_id
1 'polypeptide(L)'
;MPPPPPPPPPPPPPSPPARRKIILRGVNFDFDKATIRGDAADVLDEAAEILRDQPNVDVSVDGHTDAIGSAAYNQKLSERRADAVARHLSAHGVSASRLHTRGFGKSRPVASNETEEGRAQNRRVELNIVGGESHEEMRYEEREETPRERREHRIRKDQHHRGEHHED
;
A
#
# COMPACT_ATOMS: atom_id res chain seq x y z
N MET A 1 14.45 -49.77 -20.06
CA MET A 1 13.65 -48.87 -19.19
C MET A 1 13.87 -47.45 -19.69
N PRO A 2 12.83 -46.63 -19.90
CA PRO A 2 13.03 -45.22 -20.24
C PRO A 2 13.71 -44.48 -19.08
N PRO A 3 14.52 -43.44 -19.35
CA PRO A 3 15.11 -42.62 -18.30
C PRO A 3 14.01 -41.90 -17.49
N PRO A 4 14.23 -41.64 -16.20
CA PRO A 4 13.29 -40.87 -15.41
C PRO A 4 13.14 -39.46 -16.01
N PRO A 5 11.94 -38.85 -15.91
CA PRO A 5 11.74 -37.48 -16.36
C PRO A 5 12.68 -36.54 -15.59
N PRO A 6 13.14 -35.44 -16.22
CA PRO A 6 13.92 -34.42 -15.52
C PRO A 6 13.11 -33.85 -14.35
N PRO A 7 13.77 -33.43 -13.26
CA PRO A 7 13.10 -32.77 -12.16
C PRO A 7 12.37 -31.51 -12.66
N PRO A 8 11.23 -31.13 -12.04
CA PRO A 8 10.55 -29.90 -12.39
C PRO A 8 11.49 -28.69 -12.21
N PRO A 9 11.36 -27.64 -13.04
CA PRO A 9 12.14 -26.43 -12.86
C PRO A 9 11.88 -25.85 -11.46
N PRO A 10 12.88 -25.19 -10.83
CA PRO A 10 12.67 -24.52 -9.55
C PRO A 10 11.54 -23.48 -9.68
N PRO A 11 10.75 -23.26 -8.61
CA PRO A 11 9.71 -22.24 -8.63
C PRO A 11 10.33 -20.86 -8.96
N PRO A 12 9.61 -19.99 -9.69
CA PRO A 12 10.07 -18.62 -9.92
C PRO A 12 10.33 -17.92 -8.57
N PRO A 13 11.31 -16.99 -8.49
CA PRO A 13 11.55 -16.22 -7.27
C PRO A 13 10.25 -15.53 -6.81
N PRO A 14 10.05 -15.33 -5.49
CA PRO A 14 8.89 -14.62 -4.98
C PRO A 14 8.82 -13.24 -5.65
N SER A 15 7.62 -12.84 -6.06
CA SER A 15 7.39 -11.50 -6.61
C SER A 15 7.81 -10.44 -5.57
N PRO A 16 8.37 -9.28 -5.98
CA PRO A 16 8.65 -8.17 -5.06
C PRO A 16 7.40 -7.90 -4.20
N PRO A 17 7.55 -7.48 -2.94
CA PRO A 17 6.42 -7.20 -2.07
C PRO A 17 5.48 -6.26 -2.82
N ALA A 18 4.26 -6.73 -3.06
CA ALA A 18 3.25 -5.94 -3.73
C ALA A 18 3.09 -4.66 -2.91
N ARG A 19 3.30 -3.49 -3.53
CA ARG A 19 2.96 -2.19 -2.93
C ARG A 19 1.57 -2.36 -2.32
N ARG A 20 1.46 -2.34 -0.99
CA ARG A 20 0.20 -2.64 -0.30
C ARG A 20 -0.78 -1.53 -0.62
N LYS A 21 -1.57 -1.72 -1.68
CA LYS A 21 -2.62 -0.80 -2.08
C LYS A 21 -3.78 -0.99 -1.11
N ILE A 22 -3.75 -0.29 0.03
CA ILE A 22 -4.93 -0.18 0.88
C ILE A 22 -5.88 0.77 0.16
N ILE A 23 -6.87 0.22 -0.55
CA ILE A 23 -7.94 1.02 -1.15
C ILE A 23 -9.03 1.21 -0.10
N LEU A 24 -9.03 2.36 0.55
CA LEU A 24 -10.19 2.76 1.34
C LEU A 24 -11.28 3.19 0.35
N ARG A 25 -12.27 2.30 0.15
CA ARG A 25 -13.46 2.55 -0.67
C ARG A 25 -14.58 2.95 0.29
N GLY A 26 -15.20 4.12 0.09
CA GLY A 26 -16.38 4.48 0.89
C GLY A 26 -16.55 5.96 1.22
N VAL A 27 -15.61 6.83 0.83
CA VAL A 27 -15.83 8.29 0.93
C VAL A 27 -16.71 8.71 -0.24
N ASN A 28 -18.02 8.56 -0.05
CA ASN A 28 -19.02 8.92 -1.04
C ASN A 28 -19.44 10.37 -0.83
N PHE A 29 -19.45 11.13 -1.92
CA PHE A 29 -19.92 12.51 -1.93
C PHE A 29 -21.33 12.59 -2.52
N ASP A 30 -22.16 13.47 -1.97
CA ASP A 30 -23.44 13.86 -2.59
C ASP A 30 -23.20 14.39 -4.01
N PHE A 31 -24.23 14.29 -4.86
CA PHE A 31 -24.21 14.84 -6.21
C PHE A 31 -23.78 16.31 -6.19
N ASP A 32 -22.79 16.63 -7.03
CA ASP A 32 -22.19 17.95 -7.19
C ASP A 32 -21.55 18.61 -5.95
N LYS A 33 -21.38 17.85 -4.85
CA LYS A 33 -20.73 18.36 -3.63
C LYS A 33 -19.32 17.84 -3.46
N ALA A 34 -18.50 18.63 -2.78
CA ALA A 34 -17.20 18.26 -2.22
C ALA A 34 -17.20 18.26 -0.69
N THR A 35 -18.39 18.38 -0.08
CA THR A 35 -18.56 18.30 1.38
C THR A 35 -18.50 16.84 1.82
N ILE A 36 -17.62 16.55 2.79
CA ILE A 36 -17.53 15.24 3.43
C ILE A 36 -18.79 15.06 4.28
N ARG A 37 -19.50 13.95 4.07
CA ARG A 37 -20.66 13.57 4.88
C ARG A 37 -20.21 12.96 6.21
N GLY A 38 -21.06 12.96 7.23
CA GLY A 38 -20.71 12.43 8.55
C GLY A 38 -20.28 10.95 8.51
N ASP A 39 -21.00 10.12 7.76
CA ASP A 39 -20.65 8.71 7.51
C ASP A 39 -19.27 8.54 6.84
N ALA A 40 -18.92 9.47 5.95
CA ALA A 40 -17.60 9.50 5.32
C ALA A 40 -16.50 10.06 6.25
N ALA A 41 -16.84 10.90 7.22
CA ALA A 41 -15.91 11.44 8.20
C ALA A 41 -15.42 10.34 9.15
N ASP A 42 -16.32 9.49 9.67
CA ASP A 42 -15.95 8.39 10.56
C ASP A 42 -14.92 7.44 9.91
N VAL A 43 -15.11 7.11 8.63
CA VAL A 43 -14.17 6.28 7.86
C VAL A 43 -12.83 7.00 7.65
N LEU A 44 -12.84 8.32 7.45
CA LEU A 44 -11.62 9.10 7.29
C LEU A 44 -10.86 9.27 8.61
N ASP A 45 -11.55 9.25 9.75
CA ASP A 45 -10.94 9.30 11.08
C ASP A 45 -10.20 8.00 11.37
N GLU A 46 -10.81 6.84 11.11
CA GLU A 46 -10.14 5.53 11.20
C GLU A 46 -8.93 5.46 10.25
N ALA A 47 -9.08 5.97 9.03
CA ALA A 47 -7.97 6.08 8.09
C ALA A 47 -6.83 6.95 8.61
N ALA A 48 -7.15 8.08 9.24
CA ALA A 48 -6.16 8.97 9.82
C ALA A 48 -5.40 8.30 10.97
N GLU A 49 -6.06 7.53 11.82
CA GLU A 49 -5.43 6.74 12.88
C GLU A 49 -4.37 5.79 12.32
N ILE A 50 -4.74 4.97 11.33
CA ILE A 50 -3.82 4.02 10.69
C ILE A 50 -2.63 4.75 10.04
N LEU A 51 -2.87 5.89 9.38
CA LEU A 51 -1.82 6.65 8.71
C LEU A 51 -0.88 7.38 9.67
N ARG A 52 -1.32 7.69 10.88
CA ARG A 52 -0.45 8.20 11.96
C ARG A 52 0.48 7.11 12.48
N ASP A 53 -0.01 5.88 12.59
CA ASP A 53 0.80 4.73 13.02
C ASP A 53 1.81 4.27 11.97
N GLN A 54 1.65 4.73 10.72
CA GLN A 54 2.54 4.44 9.59
C GLN A 54 3.21 5.70 9.05
N PRO A 55 4.10 6.38 9.79
CA PRO A 55 4.66 7.68 9.39
C PRO A 55 5.49 7.66 8.10
N ASN A 56 5.98 6.49 7.70
CA ASN A 56 6.85 6.30 6.53
C ASN A 56 6.06 6.06 5.23
N VAL A 57 4.73 6.11 5.28
CA VAL A 57 3.86 5.80 4.15
C VAL A 57 3.35 7.07 3.49
N ASP A 58 3.55 7.19 2.18
CA ASP A 58 2.94 8.24 1.36
C ASP A 58 1.61 7.76 0.77
N VAL A 59 0.64 8.65 0.71
CA VAL A 59 -0.73 8.37 0.31
C VAL A 59 -1.13 9.28 -0.85
N SER A 60 -1.60 8.67 -1.92
CA SER A 60 -2.32 9.35 -2.98
C SER A 60 -3.80 9.37 -2.69
N VAL A 61 -4.42 10.54 -2.84
CA VAL A 61 -5.84 10.80 -2.67
C VAL A 61 -6.45 11.07 -4.04
N ASP A 62 -7.14 10.08 -4.57
CA ASP A 62 -7.58 10.04 -5.96
C ASP A 62 -9.09 10.28 -6.05
N GLY A 63 -9.48 11.45 -6.57
CA GLY A 63 -10.88 11.85 -6.70
C GLY A 63 -11.52 11.43 -8.02
N HIS A 64 -12.80 11.07 -7.96
CA HIS A 64 -13.60 10.63 -9.11
C HIS A 64 -15.00 11.27 -9.12
N THR A 65 -15.59 11.32 -10.31
CA THR A 65 -16.97 11.79 -10.54
C THR A 65 -17.76 10.77 -11.37
N ASP A 66 -19.08 10.97 -11.42
CA ASP A 66 -19.91 10.33 -12.43
C ASP A 66 -19.75 11.00 -13.81
N ALA A 67 -20.47 10.50 -14.81
CA ALA A 67 -20.35 10.97 -16.18
C ALA A 67 -21.07 12.30 -16.49
N ILE A 68 -21.89 12.82 -15.57
CA ILE A 68 -22.76 13.99 -15.81
C ILE A 68 -21.92 15.27 -15.87
N GLY A 69 -22.18 16.12 -16.86
CA GLY A 69 -21.47 17.38 -17.07
C GLY A 69 -20.19 17.25 -17.91
N SER A 70 -19.51 18.39 -18.11
CA SER A 70 -18.33 18.46 -18.99
C SER A 70 -17.11 17.78 -18.37
N ALA A 71 -16.15 17.35 -19.19
CA ALA A 71 -14.90 16.75 -18.71
C ALA A 71 -14.11 17.73 -17.82
N ALA A 72 -14.00 19.00 -18.25
CA ALA A 72 -13.31 20.04 -17.49
C ALA A 72 -13.98 20.34 -16.14
N TYR A 73 -15.31 20.31 -16.09
CA TYR A 73 -16.06 20.46 -14.84
C TYR A 73 -15.75 19.32 -13.87
N ASN A 74 -15.87 18.09 -14.35
CA ASN A 74 -15.63 16.89 -13.55
C ASN A 74 -14.19 16.77 -13.07
N GLN A 75 -13.23 17.20 -13.89
CA GLN A 75 -11.83 17.29 -13.49
C GLN A 75 -11.68 18.18 -12.25
N LYS A 76 -12.15 19.43 -12.30
CA LYS A 76 -12.11 20.35 -11.16
C LYS A 76 -12.91 19.86 -9.95
N LEU A 77 -14.04 19.19 -10.17
CA LEU A 77 -14.84 18.63 -9.08
C LEU A 77 -14.10 17.48 -8.37
N SER A 78 -13.46 16.59 -9.13
CA SER A 78 -12.66 15.50 -8.56
C SER A 78 -11.46 16.00 -7.77
N GLU A 79 -10.76 17.04 -8.26
CA GLU A 79 -9.64 17.68 -7.55
C GLU A 79 -10.11 18.27 -6.22
N ARG A 80 -11.20 19.04 -6.22
CA ARG A 80 -11.78 19.62 -5.00
C ARG A 80 -12.17 18.55 -3.97
N ARG A 81 -12.68 17.40 -4.41
CA ARG A 81 -13.01 16.28 -3.52
C ARG A 81 -11.76 15.64 -2.91
N ALA A 82 -10.73 15.41 -3.73
CA ALA A 82 -9.45 14.89 -3.24
C ALA A 82 -8.81 15.85 -2.23
N ASP A 83 -8.84 17.16 -2.51
CA ASP A 83 -8.34 18.19 -1.59
C ASP A 83 -9.12 18.25 -0.28
N ALA A 84 -10.45 18.10 -0.32
CA ALA A 84 -11.27 18.04 0.89
C ALA A 84 -10.86 16.86 1.79
N VAL A 85 -10.65 15.68 1.20
CA VAL A 85 -10.20 14.50 1.94
C VAL A 85 -8.79 14.70 2.51
N ALA A 86 -7.84 15.22 1.72
CA ALA A 86 -6.49 15.47 2.20
C ALA A 86 -6.47 16.48 3.35
N ARG A 87 -7.29 17.54 3.28
CA ARG A 87 -7.45 18.50 4.38
C ARG A 87 -8.02 17.85 5.64
N HIS A 88 -9.01 16.97 5.48
CA HIS A 88 -9.57 16.22 6.61
C HIS A 88 -8.50 15.36 7.28
N LEU A 89 -7.79 14.52 6.51
CA LEU A 89 -6.72 13.68 7.04
C LEU A 89 -5.61 14.51 7.72
N SER A 90 -5.27 15.67 7.14
CA SER A 90 -4.26 16.56 7.72
C SER A 90 -4.72 17.21 9.02
N ALA A 91 -5.99 17.63 9.11
CA ALA A 91 -6.59 18.13 10.34
C ALA A 91 -6.58 17.08 11.47
N HIS A 92 -6.57 15.80 11.11
CA HIS A 92 -6.50 14.67 12.04
C HIS A 92 -5.07 14.15 12.26
N GLY A 93 -4.05 14.92 11.88
CA GLY A 93 -2.65 14.67 12.28
C GLY A 93 -1.81 13.90 11.26
N VAL A 94 -2.32 13.62 10.06
CA VAL A 94 -1.49 13.10 8.96
C VAL A 94 -0.68 14.25 8.34
N SER A 95 0.63 14.08 8.16
CA SER A 95 1.45 15.13 7.54
C SER A 95 0.98 15.43 6.12
N ALA A 96 0.72 16.70 5.81
CA ALA A 96 0.32 17.14 4.47
C ALA A 96 1.37 16.80 3.40
N SER A 97 2.65 16.72 3.76
CA SER A 97 3.73 16.32 2.84
C SER A 97 3.60 14.90 2.31
N ARG A 98 2.87 14.04 3.03
CA ARG A 98 2.62 12.63 2.69
C ARG A 98 1.33 12.44 1.89
N LEU A 99 0.55 13.50 1.68
CA LEU A 99 -0.75 13.45 1.02
C LEU A 99 -0.66 14.06 -0.38
N HIS A 100 -0.86 13.24 -1.40
CA HIS A 100 -0.78 13.65 -2.81
C HIS A 100 -2.16 13.60 -3.44
N THR A 101 -2.77 14.76 -3.74
CA THR A 101 -4.11 14.81 -4.33
C THR A 101 -4.07 14.73 -5.85
N ARG A 102 -5.01 13.98 -6.44
CA ARG A 102 -5.20 13.87 -7.89
C ARG A 102 -6.68 13.77 -8.22
N GLY A 103 -7.14 14.55 -9.20
CA GLY A 103 -8.46 14.38 -9.79
C GLY A 103 -8.39 13.58 -11.08
N PHE A 104 -9.28 12.62 -11.25
CA PHE A 104 -9.43 11.86 -12.50
C PHE A 104 -10.71 12.22 -13.27
N GLY A 105 -11.53 13.12 -12.72
CA GLY A 105 -12.87 13.40 -13.21
C GLY A 105 -13.66 12.12 -13.47
N LYS A 106 -14.26 12.05 -14.66
CA LYS A 106 -15.09 10.92 -15.12
C LYS A 106 -14.34 9.85 -15.91
N SER A 107 -13.01 9.92 -15.97
CA SER A 107 -12.19 9.06 -16.85
C SER A 107 -12.00 7.62 -16.34
N ARG A 108 -12.29 7.37 -15.06
CA ARG A 108 -12.07 6.07 -14.39
C ARG A 108 -13.32 5.59 -13.64
N PRO A 109 -14.41 5.26 -14.35
CA PRO A 109 -15.61 4.70 -13.74
C PRO A 109 -15.34 3.29 -13.20
N VAL A 110 -15.99 2.95 -12.09
CA VAL A 110 -15.97 1.60 -11.48
C VAL A 110 -17.31 0.90 -11.60
N ALA A 111 -18.36 1.63 -11.96
CA ALA A 111 -19.70 1.12 -12.18
C ALA A 111 -20.36 1.82 -13.39
N SER A 112 -21.50 1.29 -13.84
CA SER A 112 -22.25 1.88 -14.95
C SER A 112 -22.64 3.32 -14.64
N ASN A 113 -22.55 4.22 -15.62
CA ASN A 113 -23.08 5.59 -15.49
C ASN A 113 -24.55 5.70 -15.90
N GLU A 114 -25.15 4.59 -16.35
CA GLU A 114 -26.53 4.55 -16.82
C GLU A 114 -27.51 4.51 -15.65
N THR A 115 -27.15 3.87 -14.54
CA THR A 115 -27.97 3.77 -13.32
C THR A 115 -27.55 4.80 -12.28
N GLU A 116 -28.48 5.24 -11.43
CA GLU A 116 -28.15 6.18 -10.35
C GLU A 116 -27.22 5.53 -9.32
N GLU A 117 -27.43 4.25 -9.05
CA GLU A 117 -26.62 3.45 -8.14
C GLU A 117 -25.17 3.38 -8.65
N GLY A 118 -24.97 3.17 -9.95
CA GLY A 118 -23.63 3.13 -10.53
C GLY A 118 -22.96 4.50 -10.59
N ARG A 119 -23.72 5.57 -10.87
CA ARG A 119 -23.22 6.95 -10.75
C ARG A 119 -22.80 7.27 -9.32
N ALA A 120 -23.58 6.87 -8.32
CA ALA A 120 -23.24 7.04 -6.91
C ALA A 120 -21.92 6.35 -6.56
N GLN A 121 -21.66 5.14 -7.08
CA GLN A 121 -20.39 4.44 -6.91
C GLN A 121 -19.21 5.16 -7.60
N ASN A 122 -19.47 5.87 -8.70
CA ASN A 122 -18.43 6.64 -9.40
C ASN A 122 -18.07 7.96 -8.67
N ARG A 123 -18.99 8.53 -7.86
CA ARG A 123 -18.74 9.72 -7.01
C ARG A 123 -17.96 9.37 -5.74
N ARG A 124 -16.71 8.96 -5.89
CA ARG A 124 -15.85 8.43 -4.82
C ARG A 124 -14.49 9.13 -4.74
N VAL A 125 -13.81 8.95 -3.61
CA VAL A 125 -12.37 9.15 -3.46
C VAL A 125 -11.73 7.82 -3.08
N GLU A 126 -10.55 7.53 -3.65
CA GLU A 126 -9.71 6.39 -3.29
C GLU A 126 -8.44 6.88 -2.59
N LEU A 127 -8.08 6.26 -1.47
CA LEU A 127 -6.76 6.42 -0.86
C LEU A 127 -5.87 5.29 -1.34
N ASN A 128 -4.65 5.60 -1.74
CA ASN A 128 -3.70 4.65 -2.32
C ASN A 128 -2.31 4.86 -1.72
N ILE A 129 -1.71 3.83 -1.12
CA ILE A 129 -0.32 3.91 -0.66
C ILE A 129 0.62 3.93 -1.88
N VAL A 130 1.45 4.96 -1.99
CA VAL A 130 2.36 5.19 -3.14
C VAL A 130 3.84 5.16 -2.78
N GLY A 131 4.17 5.29 -1.50
CA GLY A 131 5.52 5.23 -0.96
C GLY A 131 5.49 4.68 0.46
N GLY A 132 6.60 4.08 0.90
CA GLY A 132 6.70 3.33 2.15
C GLY A 132 7.12 1.90 1.86
N GLU A 133 8.37 1.57 2.20
CA GLU A 133 8.79 0.18 2.29
C GLU A 133 7.93 -0.50 3.33
N SER A 134 7.25 -1.57 2.94
CA SER A 134 6.57 -2.43 3.89
C SER A 134 7.61 -2.92 4.89
N HIS A 135 7.55 -2.45 6.13
CA HIS A 135 8.38 -2.98 7.21
C HIS A 135 8.00 -4.42 7.61
N GLU A 136 7.22 -5.10 6.78
CA GLU A 136 6.93 -6.53 6.85
C GLU A 136 7.95 -7.34 6.01
N GLU A 137 9.17 -6.83 5.87
CA GLU A 137 10.32 -7.63 5.38
C GLU A 137 11.48 -7.67 6.39
N MET A 138 11.47 -6.84 7.44
CA MET A 138 12.55 -6.81 8.42
C MET A 138 12.39 -7.80 9.59
N ARG A 139 11.60 -8.86 9.40
CA ARG A 139 11.48 -9.97 10.37
C ARG A 139 11.83 -11.35 9.83
N TYR A 140 12.29 -11.45 8.58
CA TYR A 140 12.64 -12.75 7.96
C TYR A 140 14.13 -13.01 7.73
N GLU A 141 15.05 -12.09 8.07
CA GLU A 141 16.50 -12.37 7.96
C GLU A 141 17.21 -12.67 9.30
N GLU A 142 16.56 -12.56 10.47
CA GLU A 142 17.24 -12.85 11.75
C GLU A 142 17.04 -14.29 12.27
N ARG A 143 16.37 -15.17 11.51
CA ARG A 143 16.30 -16.60 11.83
C ARG A 143 16.41 -17.42 10.55
N GLU A 144 17.61 -17.88 10.25
CA GLU A 144 17.92 -19.27 9.85
C GLU A 144 19.45 -19.39 9.66
N GLU A 145 20.23 -19.25 10.73
CA GLU A 145 21.40 -20.14 10.82
C GLU A 145 20.87 -21.45 11.38
N THR A 146 20.84 -22.50 10.55
CA THR A 146 20.35 -23.79 11.02
C THR A 146 21.21 -24.26 12.20
N PRO A 147 20.67 -24.99 13.20
CA PRO A 147 21.48 -25.59 14.26
C PRO A 147 22.63 -26.47 13.75
N ARG A 148 22.53 -26.94 12.49
CA ARG A 148 23.59 -27.71 11.80
C ARG A 148 24.78 -26.82 11.42
N GLU A 149 24.55 -25.64 10.88
CA GLU A 149 25.61 -24.71 10.47
C GLU A 149 26.36 -24.11 11.68
N ARG A 150 25.63 -23.79 12.76
CA ARG A 150 26.25 -23.41 14.04
C ARG A 150 27.14 -24.49 14.65
N ARG A 151 26.83 -25.77 14.40
CA ARG A 151 27.62 -26.91 14.89
C ARG A 151 28.88 -27.10 14.05
N GLU A 152 28.82 -26.91 12.74
CA GLU A 152 29.99 -26.99 11.87
C GLU A 152 30.96 -25.81 12.06
N HIS A 153 30.43 -24.61 12.32
CA HIS A 153 31.27 -23.43 12.55
C HIS A 153 32.05 -23.52 13.88
N ARG A 154 31.47 -24.16 14.91
CA ARG A 154 32.16 -24.43 16.18
C ARG A 154 33.26 -25.49 16.04
N ILE A 155 33.06 -26.50 15.19
CA ILE A 155 34.05 -27.58 14.99
C ILE A 155 35.28 -27.10 14.19
N ARG A 156 35.13 -26.14 13.28
CA ARG A 156 36.27 -25.56 12.53
C ARG A 156 37.14 -24.61 13.36
N LYS A 157 36.57 -23.93 14.36
CA LYS A 157 37.34 -23.03 15.24
C LYS A 157 38.23 -23.76 16.24
N ASP A 158 37.83 -24.95 16.70
CA ASP A 158 38.62 -25.73 17.67
C ASP A 158 39.82 -26.47 17.04
N GLN A 159 39.83 -26.69 15.72
CA GLN A 159 40.99 -27.31 15.04
C GLN A 159 42.13 -26.33 14.73
N HIS A 160 41.89 -25.03 14.79
CA HIS A 160 42.94 -24.01 14.58
C HIS A 160 43.66 -23.57 15.87
N HIS A 161 43.22 -24.03 17.05
CA HIS A 161 43.87 -23.70 18.34
C HIS A 161 44.72 -24.82 18.94
N ARG A 162 44.94 -25.92 18.21
CA ARG A 162 45.85 -27.00 18.61
C ARG A 162 46.96 -27.15 17.57
N GLY A 163 47.77 -26.10 17.40
CA GLY A 163 48.86 -26.07 16.43
C GLY A 163 50.04 -25.15 16.77
N GLU A 164 50.07 -24.51 17.94
CA GLU A 164 51.20 -23.66 18.36
C GLU A 164 51.53 -23.89 19.84
N HIS A 165 52.13 -25.04 20.15
CA HIS A 165 52.97 -25.22 21.34
C HIS A 165 54.00 -26.29 21.01
N HIS A 166 55.09 -25.87 20.36
CA HIS A 166 56.33 -26.64 20.24
C HIS A 166 57.50 -25.66 20.32
N GLU A 167 58.43 -25.99 21.22
CA GLU A 167 59.83 -25.49 21.35
C GLU A 167 59.95 -24.03 21.81
N ASP A 168 60.55 -23.67 22.95
CA ASP A 168 61.81 -24.13 23.57
C ASP A 168 61.75 -24.24 25.11
#